data_AF-A0A6N8SA13-F1
#
_entry.id   AF-A0A6N8SA13-F1
#
_cell.length_a   1.000
_cell.length_b   1.000
_cell.length_c   1.000
_cell.angle_alpha   90.00
_cell.angle_beta   90.00
_cell.angle_gamma   90.00
#
_symmetry.space_group_name_H-M   'P 1'
#
loop_
_entity.id
_entity.type
_entity.pdbx_description
1 polymer ?
#
loop_
_entity_poly.entity_id
_entity_poly.type
_entity_poly.pdbx_seq_one_letter_code
_entity_poly.pdbx_strand_id
1 'polypeptide(L)'
;MAKLPDGFSLQALPIEIAMAEGRTEDAKTAIVAVLLAGNADKVVQRIAAEMIKPPKRARGRAKSLTRHWLDIGEQFHWLRNDSVKYEDAMVILSQRFGYSESHIRKAIAEFDAAKAASDEASRE
;
A
#
# COMPACT_ATOMS: atom_id res chain seq x y z
N MET A 1 7.96 -41.59 18.39
CA MET A 1 8.06 -40.82 17.12
C MET A 1 9.31 -39.96 17.21
N ALA A 2 10.16 -39.97 16.18
CA ALA A 2 11.33 -39.11 16.11
C ALA A 2 10.88 -37.64 16.10
N LYS A 3 11.58 -36.77 16.83
CA LYS A 3 11.38 -35.32 16.74
C LYS A 3 11.78 -34.87 15.34
N LEU A 4 10.85 -34.28 14.60
CA LEU A 4 11.15 -33.60 13.35
C LEU A 4 12.09 -32.41 13.63
N PRO A 5 12.91 -32.00 12.64
CA PRO A 5 13.79 -30.84 12.77
C PRO A 5 13.01 -29.58 13.17
N ASP A 6 13.61 -28.74 14.01
CA ASP A 6 13.01 -27.47 14.40
C ASP A 6 12.77 -26.61 13.15
N GLY A 7 11.50 -26.30 12.86
CA GLY A 7 11.07 -25.52 11.70
C GLY A 7 10.44 -26.34 10.56
N PHE A 8 10.45 -27.67 10.65
CA PHE A 8 9.73 -28.52 9.69
C PHE A 8 8.33 -28.88 10.20
N SER A 9 7.31 -28.59 9.40
CA SER A 9 5.91 -28.88 9.73
C SER A 9 5.24 -29.63 8.59
N LEU A 10 4.68 -30.80 8.89
CA LEU A 10 3.85 -31.54 7.95
C LEU A 10 2.50 -30.85 7.70
N GLN A 11 2.00 -30.07 8.67
CA GLN A 11 0.76 -29.29 8.52
C GLN A 11 0.97 -28.07 7.62
N ALA A 12 2.18 -27.50 7.58
CA ALA A 12 2.52 -26.32 6.80
C ALA A 12 2.83 -26.64 5.34
N LEU A 13 3.21 -27.88 4.99
CA LEU A 13 3.55 -28.26 3.61
C LEU A 13 2.48 -27.85 2.57
N PRO A 14 1.17 -28.17 2.76
CA PRO A 14 0.14 -27.76 1.80
C PRO A 14 -0.02 -26.24 1.71
N ILE A 15 0.19 -25.53 2.83
CA ILE A 15 0.09 -24.08 2.92
C ILE A 15 1.26 -23.43 2.16
N GLU A 16 2.49 -23.90 2.40
CA GLU A 16 3.70 -23.38 1.73
C GLU A 16 3.67 -23.64 0.22
N ILE A 17 3.18 -24.80 -0.22
CA ILE A 17 2.98 -25.11 -1.64
C ILE A 17 1.95 -24.16 -2.26
N ALA A 18 0.80 -23.97 -1.61
CA ALA A 18 -0.23 -23.06 -2.10
C ALA A 18 0.28 -21.60 -2.19
N MET A 19 1.08 -21.16 -1.21
CA MET A 19 1.72 -19.84 -1.28
C MET A 19 2.75 -19.73 -2.41
N ALA A 20 3.56 -20.77 -2.64
CA ALA A 20 4.57 -20.79 -3.70
C ALA A 20 3.93 -20.76 -5.11
N GLU A 21 2.75 -21.37 -5.26
CA GLU A 21 1.96 -21.37 -6.50
C GLU A 21 1.11 -20.10 -6.68
N GLY A 22 1.15 -19.17 -5.72
CA GLY A 22 0.35 -17.93 -5.76
C GLY A 22 -1.14 -18.11 -5.40
N ARG A 23 -1.55 -19.31 -4.96
CA ARG A 23 -2.92 -19.63 -4.52
C ARG A 23 -3.15 -19.19 -3.07
N THR A 24 -3.15 -17.87 -2.87
CA THR A 24 -3.21 -17.23 -1.54
C THR A 24 -4.53 -17.50 -0.80
N GLU A 25 -5.67 -17.57 -1.49
CA GLU A 25 -6.96 -17.88 -0.85
C GLU A 25 -7.05 -19.33 -0.36
N ASP A 26 -6.46 -20.28 -1.11
CA ASP A 26 -6.38 -21.68 -0.69
C ASP A 26 -5.47 -21.81 0.55
N ALA A 27 -4.35 -21.08 0.56
CA ALA A 27 -3.44 -21.03 1.71
C ALA A 27 -4.14 -20.48 2.96
N LYS A 28 -4.92 -19.40 2.83
CA LYS A 28 -5.74 -18.84 3.94
C LYS A 28 -6.74 -19.85 4.45
N THR A 29 -7.47 -20.50 3.56
CA THR A 29 -8.50 -21.49 3.93
C THR A 29 -7.89 -22.65 4.72
N ALA A 30 -6.75 -23.16 4.25
CA ALA A 30 -6.01 -24.22 4.96
C ALA A 30 -5.49 -23.75 6.33
N ILE A 31 -4.94 -22.54 6.42
CA ILE A 31 -4.50 -21.95 7.70
C ILE A 31 -5.67 -21.83 8.68
N VAL A 32 -6.80 -21.28 8.25
CA VAL A 32 -7.99 -21.09 9.11
C VAL A 32 -8.51 -22.43 9.61
N ALA A 33 -8.59 -23.45 8.74
CA ALA A 33 -9.02 -24.79 9.14
C ALA A 33 -8.12 -25.39 10.23
N VAL A 34 -6.80 -25.26 10.09
CA VAL A 34 -5.82 -25.78 11.06
C VAL A 34 -5.86 -24.98 12.38
N LEU A 35 -6.05 -23.66 12.31
CA LEU A 35 -6.19 -22.82 13.51
C LEU A 35 -7.47 -23.12 14.28
N LEU A 36 -8.61 -23.29 13.59
CA LEU A 36 -9.89 -23.62 14.22
C LEU A 36 -9.90 -25.02 14.84
N ALA A 37 -9.12 -25.96 14.31
CA ALA A 37 -8.93 -27.28 14.90
C ALA A 37 -8.18 -27.26 16.24
N GLY A 38 -7.55 -26.12 16.60
CA GLY A 38 -6.88 -25.93 17.90
C GLY A 38 -5.56 -26.69 18.07
N ASN A 39 -5.03 -27.27 16.99
CA ASN A 39 -3.82 -28.10 17.00
C ASN A 39 -2.73 -27.60 16.03
N ALA A 40 -2.82 -26.33 15.64
CA ALA A 40 -1.86 -25.68 14.76
C ALA A 40 -0.46 -25.69 15.38
N ASP A 41 0.52 -26.18 14.62
CA ASP A 41 1.91 -26.13 15.05
C ASP A 41 2.53 -24.72 14.92
N LYS A 42 3.74 -24.58 15.47
CA LYS A 42 4.47 -23.30 15.52
C LYS A 42 4.73 -22.70 14.14
N VAL A 43 4.87 -23.54 13.10
CA VAL A 43 5.17 -23.08 11.74
C VAL A 43 3.92 -22.50 11.11
N VAL A 44 2.78 -23.20 11.22
CA VAL A 44 1.48 -22.71 10.75
C VAL A 44 1.09 -21.42 11.49
N GLN A 45 1.29 -21.37 12.81
CA GLN A 45 1.02 -20.16 13.60
C GLN A 45 1.89 -18.98 13.15
N ARG A 46 3.18 -19.21 12.82
CA ARG A 46 4.06 -18.17 12.29
C ARG A 46 3.59 -17.67 10.92
N ILE A 47 3.26 -18.57 10.01
CA ILE A 47 2.76 -18.21 8.67
C ILE A 47 1.48 -17.38 8.80
N ALA A 48 0.53 -17.83 9.63
CA ALA A 48 -0.69 -17.08 9.91
C ALA A 48 -0.41 -15.69 10.48
N ALA A 49 0.51 -15.60 11.46
CA ALA A 49 0.90 -14.33 12.05
C ALA A 49 1.54 -13.37 11.03
N GLU A 50 2.38 -13.88 10.13
CA GLU A 50 2.99 -13.08 9.06
C GLU A 50 1.93 -12.56 8.07
N MET A 51 0.90 -13.35 7.77
CA MET A 51 -0.21 -12.92 6.90
C MET A 51 -1.11 -11.86 7.54
N ILE A 52 -1.35 -11.94 8.86
CA ILE A 52 -2.22 -10.99 9.58
C ILE A 52 -1.44 -9.74 9.99
N LYS A 53 -0.11 -9.82 10.06
CA LYS A 53 0.74 -8.74 10.55
C LYS A 53 0.47 -7.45 9.77
N PRO A 54 0.02 -6.37 10.45
CA PRO A 54 -0.15 -5.09 9.79
C PRO A 54 1.21 -4.61 9.28
N PRO A 55 1.25 -3.91 8.13
CA PRO A 55 2.49 -3.37 7.61
C PRO A 55 3.16 -2.51 8.69
N LYS A 56 4.47 -2.67 8.83
CA LYS A 56 5.24 -1.94 9.83
C LYS A 56 5.05 -0.44 9.60
N ARG A 57 4.35 0.23 10.53
CA ARG A 57 4.17 1.69 10.47
C ARG A 57 5.55 2.34 10.41
N ALA A 58 5.74 3.23 9.43
CA ALA A 58 6.97 4.00 9.30
C ALA A 58 7.23 4.73 10.63
N ARG A 59 8.44 4.59 11.18
CA ARG A 59 8.83 5.33 12.38
C ARG A 59 9.15 6.78 11.99
N GLY A 60 8.55 7.75 12.68
CA GLY A 60 8.85 9.18 12.53
C GLY A 60 7.61 10.07 12.46
N ARG A 61 7.80 11.38 12.55
CA ARG A 61 6.76 12.37 12.25
C ARG A 61 6.41 12.27 10.77
N ALA A 62 5.12 12.19 10.43
CA ALA A 62 4.68 12.30 9.04
C ALA A 62 5.25 13.60 8.46
N LYS A 63 5.89 13.52 7.29
CA LYS A 63 6.38 14.73 6.61
C LYS A 63 5.18 15.63 6.37
N SER A 64 5.31 16.91 6.71
CA SER A 64 4.29 17.88 6.37
C SER A 64 4.11 17.90 4.86
N LEU A 65 2.85 18.04 4.43
CA LEU A 65 2.54 18.23 3.02
C LEU A 65 3.25 19.47 2.49
N THR A 66 3.46 19.46 1.19
CA THR A 66 4.07 20.55 0.44
C THR A 66 3.20 21.80 0.60
N ARG A 67 3.81 22.96 0.75
CA ARG A 67 3.07 24.20 0.92
C ARG A 67 2.22 24.46 -0.34
N HIS A 68 0.97 24.87 -0.17
CA HIS A 68 0.02 25.10 -1.28
C HIS A 68 -0.25 23.86 -2.15
N TRP A 69 -0.05 22.63 -1.65
CA TRP A 69 -0.31 21.41 -2.41
C TRP A 69 -1.73 21.35 -2.98
N LEU A 70 -2.72 21.80 -2.19
CA LEU A 70 -4.13 21.84 -2.58
C LEU A 70 -4.35 22.82 -3.74
N ASP A 71 -3.94 24.08 -3.56
CA ASP A 71 -4.12 25.15 -4.54
C ASP A 71 -3.42 24.83 -5.87
N ILE A 72 -2.21 24.27 -5.81
CA ILE A 72 -1.41 23.89 -6.98
C ILE A 72 -2.09 22.73 -7.71
N GLY A 73 -2.55 21.71 -6.98
CA GLY A 73 -3.24 20.55 -7.55
C GLY A 73 -4.54 20.93 -8.25
N GLU A 74 -5.40 21.72 -7.60
CA GLU A 74 -6.66 22.19 -8.19
C GLU A 74 -6.42 22.98 -9.48
N GLN A 75 -5.50 23.95 -9.44
CA GLN A 75 -5.21 24.77 -10.62
C GLN A 75 -4.57 23.96 -11.74
N PHE A 76 -3.71 22.98 -11.42
CA PHE A 76 -3.17 22.07 -12.41
C PHE A 76 -4.28 21.30 -13.14
N HIS A 77 -5.20 20.70 -12.38
CA HIS A 77 -6.33 19.98 -12.98
C HIS A 77 -7.27 20.89 -13.77
N TRP A 78 -7.46 22.14 -13.33
CA TRP A 78 -8.20 23.13 -14.11
C TRP A 78 -7.53 23.45 -15.45
N LEU A 79 -6.20 23.68 -15.47
CA LEU A 79 -5.43 23.89 -16.69
C LEU A 79 -5.48 22.67 -17.63
N ARG A 80 -5.41 21.46 -17.06
CA ARG A 80 -5.54 20.22 -17.84
C ARG A 80 -6.93 20.07 -18.46
N ASN A 81 -7.98 20.45 -17.74
CA ASN A 81 -9.35 20.47 -18.25
C ASN A 81 -9.54 21.53 -19.36
N ASP A 82 -8.81 22.64 -19.29
CA ASP A 82 -8.74 23.67 -20.34
C ASP A 82 -7.81 23.28 -21.51
N SER A 83 -7.44 22.00 -21.61
CA SER A 83 -6.58 21.45 -22.66
C SER A 83 -5.16 22.03 -22.73
N VAL A 84 -4.69 22.70 -21.67
CA VAL A 84 -3.30 23.17 -21.58
C VAL A 84 -2.36 21.97 -21.48
N LYS A 85 -1.27 21.99 -22.26
CA LYS A 85 -0.27 20.91 -22.24
C LYS A 85 0.43 20.85 -20.88
N TYR A 86 0.90 19.66 -20.53
CA TYR A 86 1.55 19.41 -19.25
C TYR A 86 2.72 20.37 -18.98
N GLU A 87 3.64 20.50 -19.95
CA GLU A 87 4.81 21.36 -19.84
C GLU A 87 4.42 22.84 -19.64
N ASP A 88 3.44 23.33 -20.40
CA ASP A 88 2.97 24.71 -20.30
C ASP A 88 2.28 24.96 -18.94
N ALA A 89 1.50 23.99 -18.45
CA ALA A 89 0.88 24.07 -17.12
C ALA A 89 1.94 24.10 -16.01
N MET A 90 3.03 23.33 -16.14
CA MET A 90 4.14 23.35 -15.18
C MET A 90 4.82 24.73 -15.14
N VAL A 91 5.06 25.34 -16.30
CA VAL A 91 5.64 26.69 -16.39
C VAL A 91 4.71 27.74 -15.76
N ILE A 92 3.41 27.71 -16.09
CA ILE A 92 2.41 28.64 -15.54
C ILE A 92 2.34 28.55 -14.02
N LEU A 93 2.29 27.33 -13.48
CA LEU A 93 2.21 27.10 -12.03
C LEU A 93 3.51 27.50 -11.32
N SER A 94 4.66 27.19 -11.91
CA SER A 94 5.97 27.57 -11.36
C SER A 94 6.10 29.10 -11.27
N GLN A 95 5.69 29.82 -12.31
CA GLN A 95 5.68 31.29 -12.31
C GLN A 95 4.67 31.87 -11.31
N ARG A 96 3.47 31.31 -11.25
CA ARG A 96 2.39 31.81 -10.39
C ARG A 96 2.69 31.65 -8.91
N PHE A 97 3.22 30.50 -8.51
CA PHE A 97 3.48 30.18 -7.11
C PHE A 97 4.93 30.44 -6.68
N GLY A 98 5.83 30.77 -7.60
CA GLY A 98 7.23 31.06 -7.31
C GLY A 98 8.04 29.84 -6.86
N TYR A 99 7.62 28.63 -7.22
CA TYR A 99 8.28 27.39 -6.84
C TYR A 99 8.96 26.70 -8.02
N SER A 100 10.01 25.93 -7.73
CA SER A 100 10.63 25.07 -8.74
C SER A 100 9.66 24.02 -9.25
N GLU A 101 9.88 23.57 -10.49
CA GLU A 101 9.02 22.57 -11.12
C GLU A 101 8.94 21.27 -10.29
N SER A 102 10.04 20.83 -9.68
CA SER A 102 10.06 19.66 -8.80
C SER A 102 9.12 19.81 -7.60
N HIS A 103 8.99 21.03 -7.06
CA HIS A 103 8.04 21.33 -5.97
C HIS A 103 6.60 21.25 -6.47
N ILE A 104 6.32 21.82 -7.64
CA ILE A 104 5.00 21.75 -8.29
C ILE A 104 4.60 20.30 -8.55
N ARG A 105 5.49 19.49 -9.13
CA ARG A 105 5.22 18.05 -9.36
C ARG A 105 4.94 17.31 -8.06
N LYS A 106 5.67 17.61 -6.99
CA LYS A 106 5.44 16.99 -5.67
C LYS A 106 4.09 17.40 -5.07
N ALA A 107 3.72 18.67 -5.18
CA ALA A 107 2.43 19.17 -4.76
C ALA A 107 1.28 18.50 -5.51
N ILE A 108 1.40 18.33 -6.83
CA ILE A 108 0.41 17.62 -7.66
C ILE A 108 0.30 16.15 -7.24
N ALA A 109 1.43 15.46 -7.05
CA ALA A 109 1.41 14.06 -6.61
C ALA A 109 0.75 13.88 -5.23
N GLU A 110 0.99 14.82 -4.31
CA GLU A 110 0.32 14.82 -2.99
C GLU A 110 -1.18 15.09 -3.12
N PHE A 111 -1.59 15.96 -4.04
CA PHE A 111 -3.00 16.21 -4.35
C PHE A 111 -3.69 14.96 -4.93
N ASP A 112 -3.09 14.33 -5.93
CA ASP A 112 -3.66 13.14 -6.57
C ASP A 112 -3.79 11.98 -5.58
N ALA A 113 -2.80 11.79 -4.70
CA ALA A 113 -2.86 10.80 -3.64
C ALA A 113 -3.99 11.07 -2.63
N ALA A 114 -4.16 12.34 -2.22
CA ALA A 114 -5.24 12.74 -1.32
C ALA A 114 -6.62 12.55 -1.95
N LYS A 115 -6.76 12.91 -3.24
CA LYS A 115 -8.00 12.72 -4.01
C LYS A 115 -8.35 11.24 -4.16
N ALA A 116 -7.39 10.40 -4.53
CA ALA A 116 -7.59 8.95 -4.63
C ALA A 116 -8.02 8.33 -3.29
N ALA A 117 -7.39 8.74 -2.18
CA ALA A 117 -7.77 8.26 -0.85
C ALA A 117 -9.20 8.69 -0.46
N SER A 118 -9.61 9.91 -0.82
CA SER A 118 -10.98 10.40 -0.60
C SER A 118 -12.01 9.67 -1.45
N ASP A 119 -11.70 9.42 -2.71
CA ASP A 119 -12.59 8.71 -3.65
C ASP A 119 -12.81 7.26 -3.19
N GLU A 120 -11.75 6.60 -2.71
CA GLU A 120 -11.86 5.24 -2.16
C GLU A 120 -12.72 5.21 -0.88
N ALA A 121 -12.47 6.13 0.06
CA ALA A 121 -13.25 6.23 1.29
C ALA A 121 -14.73 6.58 1.06
N SER A 122 -15.08 7.14 -0.10
CA SER A 122 -16.47 7.47 -0.47
C SER A 122 -17.19 6.34 -1.21
N ARG A 123 -16.47 5.28 -1.60
CA ARG A 123 -17.03 4.10 -2.29
C ARG A 123 -17.44 2.98 -1.32
N GLU A 124 -16.92 2.98 -0.10
CA GLU A 124 -17.32 2.12 1.02
C GLU A 124 -18.57 2.65 1.73
#